data_AF-A0A7Y6YEZ5-F1
#
_entry.id   AF-A0A7Y6YEZ5-F1
#
_cell.length_a   1.000
_cell.length_b   1.000
_cell.length_c   1.000
_cell.angle_alpha   90.00
_cell.angle_beta   90.00
_cell.angle_gamma   90.00
#
_symmetry.space_group_name_H-M   'P 1'
#
loop_
_entity.id
_entity.type
_entity.pdbx_description
1 polymer ?
#
loop_
_entity_poly.entity_id
_entity_poly.type
_entity_poly.pdbx_seq_one_letter_code
_entity_poly.pdbx_strand_id
1 'polypeptide(L)'
;MMKQILIALLISASATCFAQSFVLGDVNTDWFETEEGANGELYDYLNANANPVSGRKVIAFYDFDLREHPCHYGRSYEGGVYYEMNSCEEEGGDNEKLFLPADTDIDKLKAWIETFAVLREEYYTSENFSWQNGTYAPHGEAGCYYTISEDQYGRKVVEIYCGC
;
A
#
# COMPACT_ATOMS: atom_id res chain seq x y z
N MET A 1 13.08 5.96 51.86
CA MET A 1 11.74 5.99 51.24
C MET A 1 11.68 6.82 49.94
N MET A 2 12.32 8.00 49.84
CA MET A 2 12.31 8.82 48.61
C MET A 2 12.93 8.17 47.34
N LYS A 3 13.93 7.29 47.49
CA LYS A 3 14.60 6.62 46.35
C LYS A 3 13.73 5.59 45.62
N GLN A 4 12.74 4.99 46.28
CA GLN A 4 11.88 3.97 45.66
C GLN A 4 10.74 4.59 44.83
N ILE A 5 10.35 5.82 45.13
CA ILE A 5 9.32 6.56 44.39
C ILE A 5 9.85 7.01 43.02
N LEU A 6 11.14 7.36 42.92
CA LEU A 6 11.76 7.76 41.66
C LEU A 6 11.88 6.60 40.63
N ILE A 7 12.06 5.36 41.10
CA ILE A 7 12.16 4.20 40.20
C ILE A 7 10.79 3.84 39.62
N ALA A 8 9.71 4.00 40.39
CA ALA A 8 8.35 3.75 39.90
C ALA A 8 7.92 4.75 38.82
N LEU A 9 8.37 6.01 38.89
CA LEU A 9 8.05 7.04 37.89
C LEU A 9 8.75 6.80 36.53
N LEU A 10 9.96 6.22 36.54
CA LEU A 10 10.70 5.93 35.30
C LEU A 10 10.12 4.73 34.53
N ILE A 11 9.51 3.76 35.21
CA ILE A 11 8.95 2.56 34.57
C ILE A 11 7.59 2.85 33.90
N SER A 12 6.83 3.82 34.41
CA SER A 12 5.56 4.25 33.79
C SER A 12 5.74 5.08 32.52
N ALA A 13 6.91 5.68 32.29
CA ALA A 13 7.17 6.51 31.11
C ALA A 13 7.55 5.69 29.85
N SER A 14 7.98 4.44 30.02
CA SER A 14 8.41 3.57 28.92
C SER A 14 7.28 2.75 28.26
N ALA A 15 6.03 2.84 28.76
CA ALA A 15 4.92 2.02 28.27
C ALA A 15 4.10 2.69 27.15
N THR A 16 4.38 3.95 26.80
CA THR A 16 3.69 4.63 25.70
C THR A 16 4.49 4.54 24.40
N CYS A 17 4.94 3.35 24.02
CA CYS A 17 5.16 3.06 22.61
C CYS A 17 3.77 2.85 21.98
N PHE A 18 3.03 3.94 21.80
CA PHE A 18 1.92 3.92 20.87
C PHE A 18 2.55 3.64 19.52
N ALA A 19 2.37 2.43 19.01
CA ALA A 19 2.37 2.23 17.56
C ALA A 19 1.35 3.24 17.03
N GLN A 20 1.82 4.32 16.41
CA GLN A 20 0.92 5.26 15.76
C GLN A 20 0.14 4.44 14.74
N SER A 21 -1.16 4.28 14.97
CA SER A 21 -2.06 3.61 14.05
C SER A 21 -1.97 4.35 12.73
N PHE A 22 -1.60 3.64 11.66
CA PHE A 22 -1.63 4.22 10.32
C PHE A 22 -3.07 4.61 9.98
N VAL A 23 -3.24 5.81 9.44
CA VAL A 23 -4.53 6.30 8.94
C VAL A 23 -4.37 6.46 7.44
N LEU A 24 -5.24 5.81 6.68
CA LEU A 24 -5.33 6.02 5.23
C LEU A 24 -5.64 7.50 4.99
N GLY A 25 -4.74 8.18 4.28
CA GLY A 25 -4.99 9.52 3.76
C GLY A 25 -6.06 9.50 2.67
N ASP A 26 -6.58 10.68 2.34
CA ASP A 26 -7.54 10.85 1.23
C ASP A 26 -6.94 10.40 -0.10
N VAL A 27 -7.74 10.25 -1.17
CA VAL A 27 -7.21 10.00 -2.52
C VAL A 27 -7.35 11.23 -3.40
N ASN A 28 -6.28 11.64 -4.10
CA ASN A 28 -6.22 12.85 -4.93
C ASN A 28 -5.83 12.52 -6.38
N THR A 29 -6.45 13.21 -7.35
CA THR A 29 -6.19 13.14 -8.79
C THR A 29 -4.75 13.49 -9.15
N ASP A 30 -4.08 14.37 -8.39
CA ASP A 30 -2.71 14.83 -8.71
C ASP A 30 -1.69 13.67 -8.79
N TRP A 31 -1.95 12.55 -8.12
CA TRP A 31 -1.07 11.37 -8.16
C TRP A 31 -1.18 10.56 -9.45
N PHE A 32 -2.30 10.73 -10.17
CA PHE A 32 -2.58 10.07 -11.43
C PHE A 32 -2.14 10.92 -12.64
N GLU A 33 -1.73 12.18 -12.41
CA GLU A 33 -1.33 13.13 -13.47
C GLU A 33 0.20 13.33 -13.59
N THR A 34 1.03 12.61 -12.81
CA THR A 34 2.48 12.85 -12.83
C THR A 34 3.16 12.21 -14.05
N GLU A 35 4.10 12.93 -14.68
CA GLU A 35 4.90 12.41 -15.82
C GLU A 35 5.83 11.25 -15.42
N GLU A 36 6.04 11.01 -14.12
CA GLU A 36 6.85 9.92 -13.58
C GLU A 36 6.01 8.67 -13.27
N GLY A 37 5.34 8.11 -14.27
CA GLY A 37 4.74 6.76 -14.22
C GLY A 37 5.75 5.61 -14.01
N ALA A 38 6.95 5.90 -13.50
CA ALA A 38 8.03 4.93 -13.33
C ALA A 38 7.94 4.12 -12.02
N ASN A 39 7.04 4.48 -11.08
CA ASN A 39 6.94 3.79 -9.78
C ASN A 39 5.52 3.34 -9.37
N GLY A 40 4.48 3.60 -10.18
CA GLY A 40 3.08 3.24 -9.89
C GLY A 40 2.34 4.19 -8.95
N GLU A 41 1.03 4.35 -9.14
CA GLU A 41 0.19 5.37 -8.47
C GLU A 41 0.01 5.12 -6.96
N LEU A 42 0.05 3.86 -6.53
CA LEU A 42 0.02 3.53 -5.09
C LEU A 42 1.33 3.94 -4.41
N TYR A 43 2.47 3.83 -5.08
CA TYR A 43 3.74 4.32 -4.52
C TYR A 43 3.71 5.83 -4.31
N ASP A 44 3.16 6.58 -5.27
CA ASP A 44 3.06 8.04 -5.19
C ASP A 44 2.08 8.49 -4.12
N TYR A 45 0.92 7.81 -4.01
CA TYR A 45 0.00 7.98 -2.88
C TYR A 45 0.73 7.87 -1.54
N LEU A 46 1.49 6.79 -1.35
CA LEU A 46 2.18 6.54 -0.08
C LEU A 46 3.27 7.58 0.18
N ASN A 47 4.01 8.02 -0.84
CA ASN A 47 5.02 9.07 -0.65
C ASN A 47 4.41 10.44 -0.31
N ALA A 48 3.18 10.70 -0.75
CA ALA A 48 2.46 11.93 -0.43
C ALA A 48 1.81 11.89 0.97
N ASN A 49 1.41 10.71 1.45
CA ASN A 49 0.57 10.58 2.66
C ASN A 49 1.26 9.88 3.84
N ALA A 50 2.41 9.25 3.63
CA ALA A 50 3.12 8.52 4.67
C ALA A 50 4.60 8.89 4.69
N ASN A 51 5.15 9.00 5.90
CA ASN A 51 6.58 9.27 6.08
C ASN A 51 7.38 7.98 5.82
N PRO A 52 8.36 7.98 4.90
CA PRO A 52 9.19 6.81 4.67
C PRO A 52 10.19 6.59 5.82
N VAL A 53 10.25 5.38 6.36
CA VAL A 53 11.24 4.98 7.39
C VAL A 53 12.42 4.20 6.80
N SER A 54 12.35 3.91 5.51
CA SER A 54 13.40 3.23 4.76
C SER A 54 13.60 3.87 3.39
N GLY A 55 14.81 3.70 2.84
CA GLY A 55 15.03 3.91 1.42
C GLY A 55 14.32 2.83 0.60
N ARG A 56 14.13 3.11 -0.70
CA ARG A 56 13.64 2.10 -1.66
C ARG A 56 14.61 0.93 -1.70
N LYS A 57 14.12 -0.27 -1.42
CA LYS A 57 14.89 -1.51 -1.52
C LYS A 57 14.58 -2.19 -2.84
N VAL A 58 15.54 -2.17 -3.76
CA VAL A 58 15.44 -2.89 -5.03
C VAL A 58 15.69 -4.38 -4.79
N ILE A 59 14.82 -5.21 -5.35
CA ILE A 59 14.84 -6.68 -5.26
C ILE A 59 15.27 -7.27 -6.60
N ALA A 60 14.73 -6.76 -7.71
CA ALA A 60 15.09 -7.19 -9.07
C ALA A 60 15.00 -6.04 -10.09
N PHE A 61 15.67 -6.24 -11.21
CA PHE A 61 15.62 -5.41 -12.42
C PHE A 61 15.11 -6.26 -13.58
N TYR A 62 14.60 -5.62 -14.63
CA TYR A 62 14.24 -6.34 -15.85
C TYR A 62 15.43 -7.13 -16.39
N ASP A 63 15.16 -8.34 -16.89
CA ASP A 63 16.16 -9.24 -17.46
C ASP A 63 16.63 -8.78 -18.85
N PHE A 64 15.78 -8.01 -19.56
CA PHE A 64 16.14 -7.39 -20.84
C PHE A 64 17.13 -6.23 -20.65
N ASP A 65 17.80 -5.78 -21.71
CA ASP A 65 18.92 -4.81 -21.72
C ASP A 65 18.68 -3.43 -21.04
N LEU A 66 17.51 -3.23 -20.42
CA LEU A 66 17.08 -2.11 -19.59
C LEU A 66 17.39 -2.34 -18.08
N ARG A 67 18.60 -2.82 -17.76
CA ARG A 67 19.07 -3.11 -16.38
C ARG A 67 19.12 -1.90 -15.42
N GLU A 68 18.67 -0.74 -15.86
CA GLU A 68 18.61 0.48 -15.07
C GLU A 68 17.24 0.69 -14.39
N HIS A 69 16.21 -0.06 -14.81
CA HIS A 69 14.86 0.06 -14.27
C HIS A 69 14.52 -1.09 -13.30
N PRO A 70 14.36 -0.81 -11.99
CA PRO A 70 13.95 -1.82 -11.03
C PRO A 70 12.51 -2.24 -11.32
N CYS A 71 12.29 -3.53 -11.55
CA CYS A 71 10.96 -4.11 -11.78
C CYS A 71 10.38 -4.75 -10.51
N HIS A 72 11.20 -4.98 -9.49
CA HIS A 72 10.75 -5.45 -8.18
C HIS A 72 11.42 -4.64 -7.09
N TYR A 73 10.63 -3.95 -6.27
CA TYR A 73 11.15 -3.18 -5.14
C TYR A 73 10.11 -3.03 -4.03
N GLY A 74 10.56 -2.59 -2.86
CA GLY A 74 9.68 -2.30 -1.75
C GLY A 74 10.18 -1.16 -0.87
N ARG A 75 9.28 -0.65 -0.03
CA ARG A 75 9.56 0.46 0.89
C ARG A 75 8.68 0.38 2.12
N SER A 76 9.28 0.61 3.28
CA SER A 76 8.59 0.76 4.57
C SER A 76 8.32 2.22 4.90
N TYR A 77 7.14 2.46 5.48
CA TYR A 77 6.67 3.75 5.94
C TYR A 77 6.35 3.70 7.44
N GLU A 78 6.20 4.87 8.07
CA GLU A 78 5.75 4.99 9.45
C GLU A 78 4.39 4.30 9.65
N GLY A 79 4.09 3.94 10.90
CA GLY A 79 2.83 3.26 11.23
C GLY A 79 2.77 1.81 10.79
N GLY A 80 3.89 1.16 10.49
CA GLY A 80 3.95 -0.28 10.18
C GLY A 80 3.49 -0.64 8.77
N VAL A 81 3.45 0.34 7.87
CA VAL A 81 3.06 0.14 6.46
C VAL A 81 4.26 -0.32 5.64
N TYR A 82 4.02 -1.27 4.74
CA TYR A 82 5.01 -1.71 3.76
C TYR A 82 4.38 -1.82 2.38
N TYR A 83 5.10 -1.34 1.39
CA TYR A 83 4.74 -1.39 -0.02
C TYR A 83 5.71 -2.28 -0.78
N GLU A 84 5.19 -3.00 -1.77
CA GLU A 84 5.96 -3.82 -2.69
C GLU A 84 5.35 -3.73 -4.10
N MET A 85 6.20 -3.60 -5.11
CA MET A 85 5.87 -3.62 -6.54
C MET A 85 6.61 -4.76 -7.20
N ASN A 86 5.95 -5.53 -8.07
CA ASN A 86 6.54 -6.51 -8.95
C ASN A 86 5.90 -6.44 -10.34
N SER A 87 6.69 -6.03 -11.33
CA SER A 87 6.32 -5.89 -12.74
C SER A 87 7.36 -6.50 -13.69
N CYS A 88 8.16 -7.47 -13.21
CA CYS A 88 9.30 -7.99 -13.96
C CYS A 88 8.95 -8.77 -15.25
N GLU A 89 7.67 -9.02 -15.50
CA GLU A 89 7.18 -9.72 -16.69
C GLU A 89 6.59 -8.70 -17.67
N GLU A 90 7.21 -8.49 -18.84
CA GLU A 90 6.84 -7.44 -19.83
C GLU A 90 5.37 -7.44 -20.26
N GLU A 91 4.71 -8.60 -20.26
CA GLU A 91 3.29 -8.76 -20.63
C GLU A 91 2.46 -9.37 -19.49
N GLY A 92 3.01 -9.48 -18.28
CA GLY A 92 2.38 -10.15 -17.13
C GLY A 92 1.49 -9.24 -16.28
N GLY A 93 1.44 -7.94 -16.59
CA GLY A 93 0.78 -6.93 -15.78
C GLY A 93 1.60 -6.51 -14.55
N ASP A 94 1.09 -5.51 -13.85
CA ASP A 94 1.71 -4.97 -12.63
C ASP A 94 1.06 -5.59 -11.39
N ASN A 95 1.87 -6.05 -10.44
CA ASN A 95 1.41 -6.54 -9.15
C ASN A 95 1.98 -5.67 -8.02
N GLU A 96 1.09 -5.01 -7.29
CA GLU A 96 1.43 -4.20 -6.12
C GLU A 96 0.84 -4.80 -4.85
N LYS A 97 1.57 -4.69 -3.74
CA LYS A 97 1.13 -5.15 -2.43
C LYS A 97 1.30 -4.04 -1.41
N LEU A 98 0.21 -3.72 -0.74
CA LEU A 98 0.17 -2.82 0.41
C LEU A 98 -0.12 -3.63 1.67
N PHE A 99 0.85 -3.66 2.57
CA PHE A 99 0.74 -4.30 3.87
C PHE A 99 0.44 -3.24 4.92
N LEU A 100 -0.67 -3.42 5.63
CA LEU A 100 -1.19 -2.50 6.63
C LEU A 100 -1.25 -3.16 8.01
N PRO A 101 -1.22 -2.37 9.10
CA PRO A 101 -1.41 -2.88 10.45
C PRO A 101 -2.65 -3.76 10.63
N ALA A 102 -2.57 -4.74 11.52
CA ALA A 102 -3.65 -5.69 11.78
C ALA A 102 -4.95 -5.04 12.27
N ASP A 103 -4.83 -3.88 12.93
CA ASP A 103 -5.92 -3.06 13.46
C ASP A 103 -6.53 -2.09 12.41
N THR A 104 -6.13 -2.19 11.15
CA THR A 104 -6.74 -1.43 10.05
C THR A 104 -8.22 -1.79 9.92
N ASP A 105 -9.07 -0.76 9.96
CA ASP A 105 -10.51 -0.86 9.77
C ASP A 105 -10.83 -1.32 8.34
N ILE A 106 -11.48 -2.48 8.22
CA ILE A 106 -11.75 -3.12 6.93
C ILE A 106 -12.76 -2.32 6.09
N ASP A 107 -13.73 -1.66 6.70
CA ASP A 107 -14.75 -0.91 5.96
C ASP A 107 -14.17 0.39 5.42
N LYS A 108 -13.29 1.05 6.19
CA LYS A 108 -12.51 2.20 5.70
C LYS A 108 -11.54 1.78 4.59
N LEU A 109 -10.89 0.63 4.72
CA LEU A 109 -10.00 0.11 3.68
C LEU A 109 -10.76 -0.16 2.38
N LYS A 110 -11.96 -0.75 2.46
CA LYS A 110 -12.81 -0.96 1.28
C LYS A 110 -13.23 0.35 0.62
N ALA A 111 -13.70 1.33 1.40
CA ALA A 111 -14.06 2.64 0.87
C ALA A 111 -12.86 3.36 0.21
N TRP A 112 -11.68 3.20 0.79
CA TRP A 112 -10.44 3.71 0.21
C TRP A 112 -10.13 3.03 -1.13
N ILE A 113 -10.23 1.69 -1.22
CA ILE A 113 -10.03 0.92 -2.47
C ILE A 113 -11.03 1.37 -3.55
N GLU A 114 -12.31 1.51 -3.20
CA GLU A 114 -13.34 1.97 -4.16
C GLU A 114 -12.99 3.34 -4.75
N THR A 115 -12.52 4.26 -3.92
CA THR A 115 -12.11 5.60 -4.36
C THR A 115 -10.83 5.54 -5.21
N PHE A 116 -9.82 4.80 -4.75
CA PHE A 116 -8.55 4.66 -5.44
C PHE A 116 -8.72 4.00 -6.81
N ALA A 117 -9.54 2.95 -6.90
CA ALA A 117 -9.79 2.22 -8.14
C ALA A 117 -10.45 3.09 -9.21
N VAL A 118 -11.47 3.88 -8.84
CA VAL A 118 -12.14 4.79 -9.78
C VAL A 118 -11.21 5.89 -10.29
N LEU A 119 -10.31 6.40 -9.42
CA LEU A 119 -9.37 7.45 -9.83
C LEU A 119 -8.23 6.92 -10.69
N ARG A 120 -7.80 5.67 -10.47
CA ARG A 120 -6.77 5.01 -11.28
C ARG A 120 -7.24 4.71 -12.70
N GLU A 121 -8.51 4.39 -12.84
CA GLU A 121 -9.08 3.85 -14.07
C GLU A 121 -9.92 4.94 -14.76
N GLU A 122 -9.25 5.88 -15.45
CA GLU A 122 -9.86 7.10 -16.04
C GLU A 122 -11.13 6.83 -16.88
N TYR A 123 -11.21 5.65 -17.51
CA TYR A 123 -12.35 5.25 -18.35
C TYR A 123 -13.45 4.48 -17.62
N TYR A 124 -13.26 4.17 -16.34
CA TYR A 124 -14.17 3.40 -15.54
C TYR A 124 -14.84 4.27 -14.47
N THR A 125 -16.12 3.99 -14.22
CA THR A 125 -16.86 4.57 -13.11
C THR A 125 -17.06 3.54 -12.02
N SER A 126 -17.56 3.95 -10.85
CA SER A 126 -17.94 3.02 -9.77
C SER A 126 -18.94 1.95 -10.22
N GLU A 127 -19.75 2.20 -11.26
CA GLU A 127 -20.71 1.22 -11.80
C GLU A 127 -20.04 0.08 -12.57
N ASN A 128 -18.78 0.27 -12.97
CA ASN A 128 -18.02 -0.75 -13.68
C ASN A 128 -17.30 -1.71 -12.74
N PHE A 129 -17.29 -1.44 -11.44
CA PHE A 129 -16.63 -2.27 -10.43
C PHE A 129 -17.62 -2.85 -9.43
N SER A 130 -17.28 -4.03 -8.89
CA SER A 130 -18.02 -4.59 -7.75
C SER A 130 -17.16 -5.45 -6.86
N TRP A 131 -17.57 -5.56 -5.59
CA TRP A 131 -16.99 -6.50 -4.65
C TRP A 131 -17.53 -7.91 -4.90
N GLN A 132 -16.63 -8.87 -5.11
CA GLN A 132 -16.92 -10.30 -5.18
C GLN A 132 -15.86 -11.07 -4.38
N ASN A 133 -16.29 -11.87 -3.40
CA ASN A 133 -15.42 -12.75 -2.61
C ASN A 133 -14.15 -12.07 -2.03
N GLY A 134 -14.26 -10.83 -1.56
CA GLY A 134 -13.13 -10.08 -1.00
C GLY A 134 -12.20 -9.42 -2.03
N THR A 135 -12.61 -9.41 -3.30
CA THR A 135 -11.92 -8.70 -4.39
C THR A 135 -12.85 -7.63 -4.96
N TYR A 136 -12.34 -6.42 -5.15
CA TYR A 136 -13.00 -5.37 -5.91
C TYR A 136 -12.44 -5.39 -7.32
N ALA A 137 -13.28 -5.57 -8.33
CA ALA A 137 -12.84 -5.87 -9.69
C ALA A 137 -13.74 -5.21 -10.73
N PRO A 138 -13.21 -4.88 -11.92
CA PRO A 138 -14.04 -4.43 -13.02
C PRO A 138 -14.93 -5.58 -13.52
N HIS A 139 -16.06 -5.26 -14.14
CA HIS A 139 -16.97 -6.24 -14.75
C HIS A 139 -16.40 -6.91 -16.03
N GLY A 140 -15.21 -6.49 -16.50
CA GLY A 140 -14.51 -7.02 -17.69
C GLY A 140 -13.29 -7.90 -17.35
N GLU A 141 -12.56 -8.30 -18.39
CA GLU A 141 -11.34 -9.13 -18.30
C GLU A 141 -10.06 -8.28 -18.13
N ALA A 142 -10.09 -7.01 -18.53
CA ALA A 142 -8.97 -6.08 -18.41
C ALA A 142 -9.22 -5.03 -17.33
N GLY A 143 -8.16 -4.64 -16.63
CA GLY A 143 -8.17 -3.61 -15.59
C GLY A 143 -7.50 -4.08 -14.29
N CYS A 144 -7.67 -3.27 -13.25
CA CYS A 144 -7.08 -3.52 -11.94
C CYS A 144 -8.02 -4.29 -11.00
N TYR A 145 -7.50 -5.36 -10.40
CA TYR A 145 -8.18 -6.19 -9.41
C TYR A 145 -7.57 -5.94 -8.03
N TYR A 146 -8.42 -5.68 -7.04
CA TYR A 146 -8.01 -5.30 -5.69
C TYR A 146 -8.48 -6.35 -4.67
N THR A 147 -7.58 -7.20 -4.20
CA THR A 147 -7.90 -8.27 -3.25
C THR A 147 -7.45 -7.91 -1.84
N ILE A 148 -8.36 -8.02 -0.87
CA ILE A 148 -8.00 -7.89 0.55
C ILE A 148 -7.80 -9.28 1.16
N SER A 149 -6.64 -9.49 1.77
CA SER A 149 -6.32 -10.71 2.51
C SER A 149 -5.62 -10.39 3.84
N GLU A 150 -5.29 -11.43 4.59
CA GLU A 150 -4.45 -11.34 5.79
C GLU A 150 -3.19 -12.17 5.59
N ASP A 151 -2.04 -11.64 6.02
CA ASP A 151 -0.82 -12.43 6.06
C ASP A 151 -0.71 -13.30 7.32
N GLN A 152 0.34 -14.11 7.39
CA GLN A 152 0.61 -15.00 8.53
C GLN A 152 0.79 -14.27 9.89
N TYR A 153 0.97 -12.96 9.87
CA TYR A 153 1.14 -12.11 11.06
C TYR A 153 -0.15 -11.32 11.39
N GLY A 154 -1.23 -11.54 10.65
CA GLY A 154 -2.52 -10.86 10.80
C GLY A 154 -2.54 -9.45 10.21
N ARG A 155 -1.53 -9.04 9.44
CA ARG A 155 -1.55 -7.76 8.73
C ARG A 155 -2.57 -7.83 7.61
N LYS A 156 -3.26 -6.71 7.35
CA LYS A 156 -4.12 -6.61 6.16
C LYS A 156 -3.22 -6.42 4.94
N VAL A 157 -3.49 -7.16 3.88
CA VAL A 157 -2.75 -7.04 2.63
C VAL A 157 -3.74 -6.70 1.53
N VAL A 158 -3.51 -5.57 0.87
CA VAL A 158 -4.17 -5.25 -0.40
C VAL A 158 -3.22 -5.64 -1.51
N GLU A 159 -3.66 -6.60 -2.32
CA GLU A 159 -2.99 -6.95 -3.58
C GLU A 159 -3.73 -6.25 -4.72
N ILE A 160 -2.98 -5.52 -5.55
CA ILE A 160 -3.48 -4.83 -6.74
C ILE A 160 -2.81 -5.50 -7.93
N TYR A 161 -3.60 -6.14 -8.79
CA TYR A 161 -3.12 -6.70 -10.05
C TYR A 161 -3.77 -5.96 -11.21
N CYS A 162 -2.96 -5.33 -12.06
CA CYS A 162 -3.45 -4.61 -13.24
C CYS A 162 -2.93 -5.30 -14.51
N GLY A 163 -3.84 -5.78 -15.36
CA GLY A 163 -3.49 -6.49 -16.58
C GLY A 163 -4.65 -6.60 -17.57
N CYS A 164 -4.37 -7.22 -18.71
CA CYS A 164 -5.34 -7.50 -19.78
C CYS A 164 -5.50 -8.99 -20.02
#